data_AF-A0AA43EPI3-F1
#
_entry.id   AF-A0AA43EPI3-F1
#
_cell.length_a   1.000
_cell.length_b   1.000
_cell.length_c   1.000
_cell.angle_alpha   90.00
_cell.angle_beta   90.00
_cell.angle_gamma   90.00
#
_symmetry.space_group_name_H-M   'P 1'
#
loop_
_entity.id
_entity.type
_entity.pdbx_description
1 polymer ?
#
loop_
_entity_poly.entity_id
_entity_poly.type
_entity_poly.pdbx_seq_one_letter_code
_entity_poly.pdbx_strand_id
1 'polypeptide(L)'
;MLLTVQDLSKRLQIKSSTLYAWVAQGKIPSLKLNGLIRFNPSTIEGWLTASSTATERKRDDKIAVNRSIQPIDRVIADAKRAVYTPRRGRPDEDRANTKEVGYGSV
;
A
#
# COMPACT_ATOMS: atom_id res chain seq x y z
N MET A 1 8.38 -23.94 32.41
CA MET A 1 9.04 -24.97 31.56
C MET A 1 9.43 -24.33 30.23
N LEU A 2 10.60 -24.64 29.66
CA LEU A 2 11.04 -24.11 28.37
C LEU A 2 10.58 -25.02 27.22
N LEU A 3 10.05 -24.44 26.15
CA LEU A 3 9.60 -25.15 24.95
C LEU A 3 10.76 -25.39 23.99
N THR A 4 10.73 -26.54 23.29
CA THR A 4 11.61 -26.80 22.16
C THR A 4 11.02 -26.26 20.86
N VAL A 5 11.83 -26.24 19.80
CA VAL A 5 11.36 -25.94 18.44
C VAL A 5 10.26 -26.92 18.01
N GLN A 6 10.34 -28.19 18.41
CA GLN A 6 9.35 -29.20 18.03
C GLN A 6 8.02 -29.01 18.76
N ASP A 7 8.05 -28.69 20.06
CA ASP A 7 6.84 -28.37 20.82
C ASP A 7 6.13 -27.14 20.24
N LEU A 8 6.90 -26.10 19.92
CA LEU A 8 6.38 -24.86 19.37
C LEU A 8 5.87 -25.07 17.93
N SER A 9 6.54 -25.91 17.15
CA SER A 9 6.09 -26.33 15.81
C SER A 9 4.72 -27.01 15.85
N LYS A 10 4.53 -27.98 16.75
CA LYS A 10 3.24 -28.67 16.93
C LYS A 10 2.14 -27.71 17.39
N ARG A 11 2.50 -26.76 18.27
CA ARG A 11 1.54 -25.81 18.83
C ARG A 11 1.06 -24.78 17.81
N LEU A 12 1.97 -24.21 17.01
CA LEU A 12 1.65 -23.20 16.00
C LEU A 12 1.27 -23.82 14.65
N GLN A 13 1.40 -25.14 14.47
CA GLN A 13 1.22 -25.83 13.19
C GLN A 13 2.15 -25.28 12.09
N ILE A 14 3.38 -24.95 12.45
CA ILE A 14 4.39 -24.38 11.54
C ILE A 14 5.55 -25.38 11.43
N LYS A 15 6.08 -25.56 10.21
CA LYS A 15 7.26 -26.40 9.97
C LYS A 15 8.46 -25.92 10.80
N SER A 16 9.19 -26.84 11.43
CA SER A 16 10.37 -26.52 12.23
C SER A 16 11.42 -25.71 11.46
N SER A 17 11.59 -25.96 10.15
CA SER A 17 12.51 -25.20 9.29
C SER A 17 12.16 -23.71 9.24
N THR A 18 10.87 -23.38 9.13
CA THR A 18 10.38 -22.01 9.16
C THR A 18 10.63 -21.35 10.51
N LEU A 19 10.46 -22.09 11.62
CA LEU A 19 10.78 -21.58 12.95
C LEU A 19 12.28 -21.30 13.11
N TYR A 20 13.16 -22.18 12.62
CA TYR A 20 14.60 -21.92 12.61
C TYR A 20 14.95 -20.67 11.79
N ALA A 21 14.31 -20.47 10.64
CA ALA A 21 14.48 -19.27 9.83
C ALA A 21 14.03 -18.01 10.58
N TRP A 22 12.90 -18.04 11.29
CA TRP A 22 12.43 -16.91 12.10
C TRP A 22 13.37 -16.59 13.26
N VAL A 23 13.95 -17.61 13.89
CA VAL A 23 14.96 -17.44 14.94
C VAL A 23 16.21 -16.76 14.37
N ALA A 24 16.71 -17.25 13.23
CA ALA A 24 17.85 -16.65 12.54
C ALA A 24 17.58 -15.20 12.10
N GLN A 25 16.34 -14.90 11.70
CA GLN A 25 15.89 -13.55 11.33
C GLN A 25 15.54 -12.66 12.53
N GLY A 26 15.58 -13.18 13.77
CA GLY A 26 15.19 -12.42 14.97
C GLY A 26 13.71 -12.04 15.04
N LYS A 27 12.83 -12.72 14.30
CA LYS A 27 11.39 -12.42 14.25
C LYS A 27 10.59 -12.98 15.42
N ILE A 28 11.10 -14.05 16.03
CA ILE A 28 10.47 -14.74 17.15
C ILE A 28 11.38 -14.66 18.38
N PRO A 29 10.85 -14.34 19.57
CA PRO A 29 11.66 -14.28 20.78
C PRO A 29 12.16 -15.68 21.14
N SER A 30 13.47 -15.87 21.17
CA SER A 30 14.11 -17.14 21.47
C SER A 30 15.33 -16.98 22.36
N LEU A 31 15.63 -18.03 23.12
CA LEU A 31 16.76 -18.11 24.04
C LEU A 31 17.78 -19.08 23.46
N LYS A 32 18.98 -18.60 23.17
CA LYS A 32 20.09 -19.45 22.74
C LYS A 32 20.89 -19.87 23.98
N LEU A 33 20.79 -21.14 24.35
CA LEU A 33 21.49 -21.73 25.50
C LEU A 33 22.46 -22.79 24.98
N ASN A 34 23.76 -22.50 25.00
CA ASN A 34 24.83 -23.43 24.59
C ASN A 34 24.59 -24.10 23.23
N GLY A 35 24.09 -23.33 22.25
CA GLY A 35 23.80 -23.81 20.90
C GLY A 35 22.39 -24.38 20.71
N LEU A 36 21.62 -24.59 21.79
CA LEU A 36 20.21 -24.98 21.71
C LEU A 36 19.30 -23.76 21.70
N ILE A 37 18.25 -23.84 20.90
CA ILE A 37 17.19 -22.83 20.86
C ILE A 37 16.05 -23.29 21.76
N ARG A 38 15.70 -22.42 22.72
CA ARG A 38 14.60 -22.63 23.67
C ARG A 38 13.64 -21.45 23.62
N PHE A 39 12.38 -21.72 23.95
CA PHE A 39 11.35 -20.68 23.97
C PHE A 39 10.70 -20.63 25.34
N ASN A 40 10.49 -19.41 25.83
CA ASN A 40 9.69 -19.21 27.03
C ASN A 40 8.21 -19.13 26.62
N PRO A 41 7.33 -20.01 27.13
CA PRO A 41 5.91 -20.00 26.78
C PRO A 41 5.27 -18.63 27.02
N SER A 42 5.50 -18.00 28.17
CA SER A 42 4.90 -16.70 28.52
C SER A 42 5.31 -15.59 27.55
N THR A 43 6.57 -15.60 27.10
CA THR A 43 7.06 -14.63 26.11
C THR A 43 6.43 -14.85 24.74
N ILE A 44 6.23 -16.12 24.35
CA ILE A 44 5.58 -16.47 23.08
C ILE A 44 4.10 -16.09 23.08
N GLU A 45 3.37 -16.30 24.18
CA GLU A 45 1.99 -15.82 24.33
C GLU A 45 1.91 -14.31 24.08
N GLY A 46 2.74 -13.52 24.79
CA GLY A 46 2.74 -12.07 24.64
C GLY A 46 3.12 -11.62 23.22
N TRP A 47 4.05 -12.32 22.58
CA TRP A 47 4.42 -12.08 21.19
C TRP A 47 3.27 -12.40 20.21
N LEU A 48 2.52 -13.48 20.43
CA LEU A 48 1.34 -13.81 19.63
C LEU A 48 0.26 -12.73 19.77
N THR A 49 -0.04 -12.30 21.00
CA THR A 49 -1.00 -11.22 21.26
C THR A 49 -0.57 -9.91 20.59
N ALA A 50 0.70 -9.53 20.71
CA ALA A 50 1.22 -8.34 20.06
C ALA A 50 1.12 -8.42 18.53
N SER A 51 1.42 -9.59 17.96
CA SER A 51 1.33 -9.84 16.51
C SER A 51 -0.10 -9.75 15.98
N SER A 52 -1.11 -10.19 16.74
CA SER A 52 -2.52 -10.00 16.40
C SER A 52 -2.93 -8.52 16.38
N THR A 53 -2.47 -7.73 17.37
CA THR A 53 -2.80 -6.29 17.43
C THR A 53 -2.08 -5.45 16.36
N ALA A 54 -0.96 -5.92 15.80
CA ALA A 54 -0.28 -5.24 14.70
C ALA A 54 -1.10 -5.25 13.40
N THR A 55 -1.97 -6.25 13.20
CA THR A 55 -2.91 -6.29 12.07
C THR A 55 -4.04 -5.26 12.24
N GLU A 56 -4.47 -5.00 13.48
CA GLU A 56 -5.50 -4.00 13.78
C GLU A 56 -4.98 -2.57 13.60
N ARG A 57 -3.70 -2.30 13.93
CA ARG A 57 -3.10 -0.96 13.73
C ARG A 57 -2.80 -0.59 12.28
N LYS A 58 -2.88 -1.55 11.35
CA LYS A 58 -2.66 -1.31 9.91
C LYS A 58 -3.96 -1.11 9.11
N ARG A 59 -5.11 -1.01 9.77
CA ARG A 59 -6.37 -0.60 9.13
C ARG A 59 -6.70 0.89 9.26
N ASP A 60 -5.90 1.64 10.03
CA ASP A 60 -5.91 3.12 10.08
C ASP A 60 -4.77 3.78 9.28
N ASP A 61 -3.97 3.00 8.54
CA ASP A 61 -3.01 3.55 7.56
C ASP A 61 -3.67 3.82 6.18
N LYS A 62 -4.99 4.01 6.13
CA LYS A 62 -5.62 4.63 4.96
C LYS A 62 -5.60 6.14 5.16
N ILE A 63 -4.77 6.81 4.34
CA ILE A 63 -4.85 8.23 3.95
C ILE A 63 -4.02 9.20 4.81
N ALA A 64 -2.68 9.11 4.68
CA ALA A 64 -1.80 10.27 4.86
C ALA A 64 -0.68 10.33 3.80
N VAL A 65 -0.98 9.95 2.56
CA VAL A 65 -0.23 10.43 1.38
C VAL A 65 -1.10 11.47 0.68
N ASN A 66 -1.30 12.60 1.35
CA ASN A 66 -1.70 13.83 0.70
C ASN A 66 -0.63 14.89 1.00
N ARG A 67 0.50 14.77 0.31
CA ARG A 67 1.32 15.93 0.00
C ARG A 67 1.72 15.83 -1.47
N SER A 68 0.88 16.43 -2.31
CA SER A 68 1.19 16.86 -3.69
C SER A 68 1.13 15.86 -4.85
N ILE A 69 0.36 14.76 -4.76
CA ILE A 69 -0.01 14.06 -5.99
C ILE A 69 -1.18 14.83 -6.61
N GLN A 70 -0.85 15.87 -7.39
CA GLN A 70 -1.82 16.32 -8.38
C GLN A 70 -2.13 15.07 -9.25
N PRO A 71 -3.41 14.74 -9.49
CA PRO A 71 -3.73 13.64 -10.39
C PRO A 71 -3.01 13.90 -11.71
N ILE A 72 -2.31 12.87 -12.21
CA ILE A 72 -1.41 12.96 -13.38
C ILE A 72 -2.08 13.68 -14.56
N ASP A 73 -3.38 13.50 -14.73
CA ASP A 73 -4.22 14.17 -15.73
C ASP A 73 -4.18 15.69 -15.64
N ARG A 74 -4.07 16.25 -14.42
CA ARG A 74 -3.96 17.68 -14.18
C ARG A 74 -2.58 18.21 -14.56
N VAL A 75 -1.52 17.46 -14.28
CA VAL A 75 -0.15 17.81 -14.69
C VAL A 75 -0.04 17.79 -16.22
N ILE A 76 -0.65 16.80 -16.87
CA ILE A 76 -0.73 16.71 -18.33
C ILE A 76 -1.54 17.88 -18.91
N ALA A 77 -2.69 18.22 -18.32
CA ALA A 77 -3.53 19.33 -18.77
C ALA A 77 -2.84 20.69 -18.61
N ASP A 78 -2.13 20.90 -17.50
CA ASP A 78 -1.42 22.14 -17.20
C ASP A 78 -0.22 22.33 -18.13
N ALA A 79 0.57 21.27 -18.33
CA ALA A 79 1.68 21.28 -19.29
C ALA A 79 1.19 21.54 -20.72
N LYS A 80 0.05 20.93 -21.12
CA LYS A 80 -0.58 21.22 -22.41
C LYS A 80 -1.00 22.69 -22.52
N ARG A 81 -1.58 23.30 -21.48
CA ARG A 81 -1.97 24.73 -21.49
C ARG A 81 -0.77 25.68 -21.53
N ALA A 82 0.31 25.35 -20.83
CA ALA A 82 1.49 26.18 -20.76
C ALA A 82 2.24 26.26 -22.11
N VAL A 83 2.26 25.17 -22.89
CA VAL A 83 2.91 25.11 -24.20
C VAL A 83 1.95 25.45 -25.34
N TYR A 84 0.70 24.99 -25.25
CA TYR A 84 -0.33 25.31 -26.23
C TYR A 84 -0.98 26.65 -25.90
N THR A 85 -0.32 27.74 -26.28
CA THR A 85 -1.05 28.97 -26.61
C THR A 85 -1.74 28.76 -27.96
N PRO A 86 -3.09 28.79 -28.06
CA PRO A 86 -3.76 28.87 -29.34
C PRO A 86 -3.49 30.27 -29.91
N ARG A 87 -2.30 30.48 -30.48
CA ARG A 87 -1.91 31.78 -31.06
C ARG A 87 -2.49 31.97 -32.48
N ARG A 88 -3.22 31.00 -33.00
CA ARG A 88 -4.08 31.15 -34.18
C ARG A 88 -5.35 30.35 -33.95
N GLY A 89 -6.49 31.02 -34.09
CA GLY A 89 -7.77 30.33 -34.27
C GLY A 89 -7.67 29.34 -35.42
N ARG A 90 -8.44 28.25 -35.33
CA ARG A 90 -8.62 27.32 -36.45
C ARG A 90 -9.07 28.14 -37.68
N PRO A 91 -8.32 28.14 -38.79
CA PRO A 91 -8.71 28.88 -39.99
C PRO A 91 -10.06 28.42 -40.60
N ASP A 92 -10.54 27.25 -40.19
CA ASP A 92 -11.68 26.57 -40.82
C ASP A 92 -13.06 26.86 -40.18
N GLU A 93 -13.14 27.55 -39.04
CA GLU A 93 -14.43 27.74 -38.34
C GLU A 93 -15.23 28.96 -38.86
N ASP A 94 -14.61 29.90 -39.57
CA ASP A 94 -15.30 31.09 -40.08
C ASP A 94 -16.13 30.83 -41.35
N ARG A 95 -15.95 29.69 -42.04
CA ARG A 95 -16.68 29.39 -43.29
C ARG A 95 -18.07 28.81 -43.06
N ALA A 96 -18.40 28.35 -41.85
CA ALA A 96 -19.59 27.54 -41.60
C ALA A 96 -20.83 28.31 -41.11
N ASN A 97 -20.74 29.60 -40.78
CA ASN A 97 -21.88 30.30 -40.13
C ASN A 97 -22.29 31.64 -40.75
N THR A 98 -21.96 31.90 -42.02
CA THR A 98 -22.57 33.01 -42.77
C THR A 98 -23.48 32.42 -43.84
N LYS A 99 -24.79 32.68 -43.71
CA LYS A 99 -25.97 32.23 -44.50
C LYS A 99 -26.62 31.00 -43.84
N GLU A 100 -27.82 31.05 -43.27
CA GLU A 100 -29.01 31.80 -43.69
C GLU A 100 -29.85 32.30 -42.51
N VAL A 101 -30.46 33.47 -42.74
CA VAL A 101 -31.30 34.26 -41.85
C VAL A 101 -32.76 34.03 -42.24
N GLY A 102 -33.65 33.83 -41.25
CA GLY A 102 -35.11 34.05 -41.30
C GLY A 102 -35.92 33.00 -42.10
N TYR A 103 -37.13 32.56 -41.73
CA TYR A 103 -38.22 33.06 -40.87
C TYR A 103 -38.97 31.80 -40.34
N GLY A 104 -39.48 31.74 -39.11
CA GLY A 104 -40.81 32.26 -38.75
C GLY A 104 -41.85 31.12 -38.61
N SER A 105 -42.47 31.05 -37.44
CA SER A 105 -43.52 30.11 -36.98
C SER A 105 -44.75 29.97 -37.88
N VAL A 106 -45.40 28.80 -37.92
CA VAL A 106 -46.71 28.43 -37.30
C VAL A 106 -46.84 26.90 -37.34
#